data_AF-A0ABD6IWU2-F1
#
_entry.id   AF-A0ABD6IWU2-F1
#
_cell.length_a   1.000
_cell.length_b   1.000
_cell.length_c   1.000
_cell.angle_alpha   90.00
_cell.angle_beta   90.00
_cell.angle_gamma   90.00
#
_symmetry.space_group_name_H-M   'P 1'
#
loop_
_entity.id
_entity.type
_entity.pdbx_description
1 polymer ?
#
loop_
_entity_poly.entity_id
_entity_poly.type
_entity_poly.pdbx_seq_one_letter_code
_entity_poly.pdbx_strand_id
1 'polypeptide(L)'
;GTWKDLTDNVNSMANNLTGQVRNIALVTTAVAKGDLSKKIDVDARGEILELKTTINTMVDQLSAFADEVTRVAREVGTEGRLGG
;
A
#
# COMPACT_ATOMS: atom_id res chain seq x y z
N GLY A 1 38.27 -5.15 6.63
CA GLY A 1 39.24 -5.33 5.51
C GLY A 1 38.44 -5.17 4.26
N THR A 2 38.90 -4.37 3.29
CA THR A 2 38.01 -3.69 2.32
C THR A 2 36.97 -4.59 1.64
N TRP A 3 37.33 -5.82 1.29
CA TRP A 3 36.40 -6.80 0.73
C TRP A 3 35.29 -7.23 1.70
N LYS A 4 35.64 -7.53 2.96
CA LYS A 4 34.67 -7.86 4.00
C LYS A 4 33.71 -6.68 4.24
N ASP A 5 34.25 -5.46 4.30
CA ASP A 5 33.45 -4.27 4.57
C ASP A 5 32.48 -3.99 3.41
N LEU A 6 32.91 -4.23 2.17
CA LEU A 6 32.04 -4.16 0.99
C LEU A 6 30.95 -5.25 1.00
N THR A 7 31.31 -6.50 1.30
CA THR A 7 30.36 -7.61 1.39
C THR A 7 29.31 -7.36 2.48
N ASP A 8 29.73 -6.87 3.65
CA ASP A 8 28.83 -6.58 4.76
C ASP A 8 27.84 -5.44 4.38
N ASN A 9 28.30 -4.41 3.66
CA ASN A 9 27.45 -3.35 3.14
C ASN A 9 26.45 -3.83 2.08
N VAL A 10 26.88 -4.67 1.12
CA VAL A 10 25.99 -5.25 0.10
C VAL A 10 24.94 -6.15 0.74
N ASN A 11 25.33 -6.98 1.70
CA ASN A 11 24.39 -7.83 2.43
C ASN A 11 23.37 -7.00 3.22
N SER A 12 23.80 -5.90 3.84
CA SER A 12 22.88 -4.97 4.52
C SER A 12 21.86 -4.35 3.55
N MET A 13 22.31 -3.88 2.38
CA MET A 13 21.40 -3.35 1.35
C MET A 13 20.41 -4.41 0.86
N ALA A 14 20.88 -5.62 0.58
CA ALA A 14 20.01 -6.73 0.14
C ALA A 14 18.97 -7.12 1.20
N ASN A 15 19.37 -7.16 2.47
CA ASN A 15 18.46 -7.45 3.59
C ASN A 15 17.41 -6.35 3.74
N ASN A 16 17.81 -5.08 3.66
CA ASN A 16 16.89 -3.94 3.73
C ASN A 16 15.89 -3.97 2.57
N LEU A 17 16.36 -4.21 1.34
CA LEU A 17 15.49 -4.30 0.16
C LEU A 17 14.52 -5.48 0.26
N THR A 18 14.97 -6.63 0.75
CA THR A 18 14.11 -7.80 0.99
C THR A 18 13.01 -7.47 2.00
N GLY A 19 13.35 -6.76 3.08
CA GLY A 19 12.40 -6.29 4.08
C GLY A 19 11.37 -5.31 3.50
N GLN A 20 11.82 -4.36 2.68
CA GLN A 20 10.95 -3.39 2.02
C GLN A 20 9.94 -4.09 1.08
N VAL A 21 10.42 -4.97 0.20
CA VAL A 21 9.58 -5.72 -0.74
C VAL A 21 8.57 -6.61 -0.01
N ARG A 22 8.98 -7.28 1.08
CA ARG A 22 8.05 -8.09 1.89
C ARG A 22 6.94 -7.26 2.52
N ASN A 23 7.24 -6.07 3.04
CA ASN A 23 6.20 -5.17 3.58
C ASN A 23 5.21 -4.73 2.49
N ILE A 24 5.71 -4.40 1.30
CA ILE A 24 4.88 -4.05 0.15
C ILE A 24 3.95 -5.22 -0.21
N ALA A 25 4.48 -6.43 -0.31
CA ALA A 25 3.69 -7.62 -0.63
C ALA A 25 2.58 -7.89 0.39
N LEU A 26 2.83 -7.68 1.68
CA LEU A 26 1.84 -7.85 2.73
C LEU A 26 0.68 -6.87 2.60
N VAL A 27 0.98 -5.58 2.37
CA VAL A 27 -0.05 -4.54 2.21
C VAL A 27 -0.86 -4.77 0.94
N THR A 28 -0.21 -5.07 -0.19
CA THR A 28 -0.91 -5.40 -1.44
C THR A 28 -1.81 -6.62 -1.28
N THR A 29 -1.37 -7.63 -0.53
CA THR A 29 -2.20 -8.81 -0.22
C THR A 29 -3.40 -8.45 0.66
N ALA A 30 -3.22 -7.57 1.64
CA ALA A 30 -4.33 -7.10 2.50
C ALA A 30 -5.37 -6.33 1.68
N VAL A 31 -4.92 -5.41 0.82
CA VAL A 31 -5.77 -4.65 -0.10
C VAL A 31 -6.54 -5.58 -1.05
N ALA A 32 -5.88 -6.60 -1.61
CA ALA A 32 -6.55 -7.61 -2.44
C ALA A 32 -7.62 -8.42 -1.69
N LYS A 33 -7.52 -8.51 -0.36
CA LYS A 33 -8.54 -9.13 0.52
C LYS A 33 -9.59 -8.13 1.01
N GLY A 34 -9.54 -6.87 0.57
CA GLY A 34 -10.47 -5.81 0.96
C GLY A 34 -10.10 -5.06 2.25
N ASP A 35 -8.95 -5.35 2.88
CA ASP A 35 -8.46 -4.57 4.02
C ASP A 35 -7.69 -3.34 3.54
N LEU A 36 -8.43 -2.23 3.39
CA LEU A 36 -7.91 -0.93 2.97
C LEU A 36 -7.36 -0.10 4.14
N SER A 37 -7.34 -0.65 5.36
CA SER A 37 -6.76 0.03 6.53
C SER A 37 -5.22 -0.05 6.58
N LYS A 38 -4.63 -0.95 5.79
CA LYS A 38 -3.18 -1.19 5.79
C LYS A 38 -2.45 -0.26 4.83
N LYS A 39 -1.37 0.32 5.32
CA LYS A 39 -0.41 1.11 4.52
C LYS A 39 1.00 0.58 4.69
N ILE A 40 1.83 0.83 3.68
CA ILE A 40 3.25 0.55 3.73
C ILE A 40 3.93 1.64 4.56
N ASP A 41 4.62 1.24 5.64
CA ASP A 41 5.26 2.16 6.59
C ASP A 41 6.79 2.03 6.67
N VAL A 42 7.39 1.14 5.87
CA VAL A 42 8.85 0.97 5.86
C VAL A 42 9.56 2.19 5.27
N ASP A 43 10.73 2.56 5.82
CA ASP A 43 11.59 3.58 5.21
C ASP A 43 12.08 3.10 3.84
N ALA A 44 12.00 3.98 2.85
CA ALA A 44 12.26 3.65 1.46
C ALA A 44 12.84 4.87 0.73
N ARG A 45 13.68 4.62 -0.28
CA ARG A 45 14.30 5.65 -1.12
C ARG A 45 14.29 5.19 -2.58
N GLY A 46 14.45 6.13 -3.51
CA GLY A 46 14.48 5.85 -4.94
C GLY A 46 13.20 5.15 -5.42
N GLU A 47 13.34 4.15 -6.28
CA GLU A 47 12.21 3.43 -6.89
C GLU A 47 11.30 2.75 -5.86
N ILE A 48 11.83 2.30 -4.73
CA ILE A 48 11.02 1.67 -3.67
C ILE A 48 10.13 2.71 -2.97
N LEU A 49 10.60 3.95 -2.83
CA LEU A 49 9.78 5.03 -2.28
C LEU A 49 8.63 5.39 -3.23
N GLU A 50 8.92 5.45 -4.53
CA GLU A 50 7.92 5.70 -5.56
C GLU A 50 6.85 4.59 -5.57
N LEU A 51 7.28 3.33 -5.51
CA LEU A 51 6.39 2.17 -5.42
C LEU A 51 5.53 2.22 -4.14
N LYS A 52 6.15 2.47 -2.97
CA LYS A 52 5.45 2.66 -1.69
C LYS A 52 4.38 3.74 -1.79
N THR A 53 4.73 4.89 -2.35
CA THR A 53 3.84 6.05 -2.47
C THR A 53 2.68 5.75 -3.40
N THR A 54 2.96 5.14 -4.55
CA THR A 54 1.95 4.75 -5.54
C THR A 54 0.94 3.78 -4.93
N ILE A 55 1.40 2.74 -4.23
CA ILE A 55 0.51 1.76 -3.60
C ILE A 55 -0.31 2.41 -2.47
N ASN A 56 0.32 3.20 -1.59
CA ASN A 56 -0.43 3.88 -0.52
C ASN A 56 -1.50 4.83 -1.09
N THR A 57 -1.21 5.52 -2.19
CA THR A 57 -2.17 6.37 -2.88
C THR A 57 -3.33 5.56 -3.46
N MET A 58 -3.04 4.40 -4.06
CA MET A 58 -4.08 3.47 -4.52
C MET A 58 -4.97 3.01 -3.36
N VAL A 59 -4.40 2.67 -2.19
CA VAL A 59 -5.19 2.30 -0.99
C VAL A 59 -6.12 3.44 -0.58
N ASP A 60 -5.62 4.67 -0.54
CA ASP A 60 -6.41 5.85 -0.17
C ASP A 60 -7.59 6.08 -1.13
N GLN A 61 -7.33 5.98 -2.44
CA GLN A 61 -8.37 6.13 -3.46
C GLN A 61 -9.44 5.04 -3.37
N LEU A 62 -9.02 3.79 -3.17
CA LEU A 62 -9.97 2.68 -2.99
C LEU A 62 -10.79 2.84 -1.72
N SER A 63 -10.20 3.33 -0.62
CA SER A 63 -10.93 3.57 0.63
C SER A 63 -11.99 4.65 0.45
N ALA A 64 -11.63 5.77 -0.18
CA ALA A 64 -12.57 6.84 -0.48
C ALA A 64 -13.71 6.37 -1.40
N PHE A 65 -13.39 5.53 -2.40
CA PHE A 65 -14.40 4.95 -3.27
C PHE A 65 -15.36 4.01 -2.52
N ALA A 66 -14.85 3.17 -1.61
CA ALA A 66 -15.67 2.27 -0.79
C ALA A 66 -16.63 3.05 0.13
N ASP A 67 -16.16 4.16 0.72
CA ASP A 67 -16.98 5.06 1.52
C ASP A 67 -18.10 5.69 0.68
N GLU A 68 -17.77 6.11 -0.54
CA GLU A 68 -18.72 6.72 -1.47
C GLU A 68 -19.79 5.73 -1.93
N VAL A 69 -19.40 4.49 -2.27
CA VAL A 69 -20.36 3.42 -2.60
C VAL A 69 -21.28 3.15 -1.42
N THR A 70 -20.77 3.14 -0.19
CA THR A 70 -21.57 2.94 1.01
C THR A 70 -22.54 4.10 1.26
N ARG A 71 -22.13 5.34 0.95
CA ARG A 71 -22.99 6.53 1.02
C ARG A 71 -24.12 6.45 -0.01
N VAL A 72 -23.79 6.18 -1.28
CA VAL A 72 -24.77 6.04 -2.37
C VAL A 72 -25.73 4.91 -2.09
N ALA A 73 -25.25 3.75 -1.61
CA ALA A 73 -26.12 2.63 -1.26
C ALA A 73 -27.11 2.99 -0.15
N ARG A 74 -26.69 3.79 0.85
CA ARG A 74 -27.58 4.32 1.87
C ARG A 74 -28.61 5.27 1.29
N GLU A 75 -28.21 6.28 0.53
CA GLU A 75 -29.13 7.25 -0.08
C GLU A 75 -30.16 6.58 -1.01
N VAL A 76 -29.71 5.67 -1.87
CA VAL A 76 -30.60 4.91 -2.76
C VAL A 76 -31.53 3.99 -1.93
N GLY A 77 -31.00 3.34 -0.89
CA GLY A 77 -31.75 2.40 -0.04
C GLY A 77 -32.73 3.05 0.95
N THR A 78 -32.43 4.24 1.46
CA THR A 78 -33.28 4.96 2.41
C THR A 78 -34.24 5.94 1.73
N GLU A 79 -33.91 6.47 0.55
CA GLU A 79 -34.72 7.49 -0.11
C GLU A 79 -35.47 7.01 -1.37
N GLY A 80 -35.23 5.80 -1.88
CA GLY A 80 -36.00 5.23 -3.00
C GLY A 80 -36.02 6.08 -4.27
N ARG A 81 -35.14 7.07 -4.38
CA ARG A 81 -35.04 7.97 -5.54
C ARG A 81 -34.04 7.41 -6.54
N LEU A 82 -34.50 6.42 -7.29
CA LEU A 82 -34.07 6.27 -8.69
C LEU A 82 -34.72 7.43 -9.46
N GLY A 83 -34.04 8.57 -9.48
CA GLY A 83 -34.56 9.82 -10.04
C GLY A 83 -33.58 10.40 -11.04
N GLY A 84 -33.52 9.76 -12.21
CA GLY A 84 -32.75 10.13 -13.39
C GLY A 84 -32.79 8.99 -14.40
#